data_AF-A0AAN7JAV3-F1
#
_entry.id   AF-A0AAN7JAV3-F1
#
_cell.length_a   1.000
_cell.length_b   1.000
_cell.length_c   1.000
_cell.angle_alpha   90.00
_cell.angle_beta   90.00
_cell.angle_gamma   90.00
#
_symmetry.space_group_name_H-M   'P 1'
#
loop_
_entity.id
_entity.type
_entity.pdbx_description
1 polymer ?
#
loop_
_entity_poly.entity_id
_entity_poly.type
_entity_poly.pdbx_seq_one_letter_code
_entity_poly.pdbx_strand_id
1 'polypeptide(L)'
;MERLNSFSVVVTMLLACRVTFLSPGLASRVLSTSESEAPGYYDETDLAPIEAFQDFPPEPLATDPNSEFLEVCSKRLTPDCEESIFKNVFADDSMPVEDNCCLLLVSMGRTCHNKLVDNTINKIPDYKSNETITRPRSVQIWNKCALLADNAVPQTASPIED
;
A
#
# COMPACT_ATOMS: atom_id res chain seq x y z
N MET A 1 -52.64 -6.94 -1.00
CA MET A 1 -51.32 -6.99 -1.66
C MET A 1 -50.40 -6.04 -0.90
N GLU A 2 -49.67 -6.56 0.08
CA GLU A 2 -48.70 -5.77 0.84
C GLU A 2 -47.44 -5.56 -0.01
N ARG A 3 -47.00 -4.31 -0.16
CA ARG A 3 -45.75 -4.00 -0.84
C ARG A 3 -44.62 -4.16 0.17
N LEU A 4 -43.88 -5.25 0.08
CA LEU A 4 -42.67 -5.42 0.88
C LEU A 4 -41.64 -4.36 0.49
N ASN A 5 -41.19 -3.59 1.47
CA ASN A 5 -40.12 -2.60 1.30
C ASN A 5 -38.81 -3.34 0.96
N SER A 6 -38.06 -2.88 -0.03
CA SER A 6 -36.81 -3.51 -0.48
C SER A 6 -35.82 -3.69 0.68
N PHE A 7 -35.79 -2.74 1.62
CA PHE A 7 -34.98 -2.85 2.84
C PHE A 7 -35.44 -4.00 3.75
N SER A 8 -36.75 -4.22 3.87
CA SER A 8 -37.31 -5.33 4.66
C SER A 8 -36.88 -6.67 4.10
N VAL A 9 -36.85 -6.81 2.76
CA VAL A 9 -36.44 -8.06 2.09
C VAL A 9 -34.94 -8.35 2.32
N VAL A 10 -34.09 -7.32 2.21
CA VAL A 10 -32.64 -7.47 2.42
C VAL A 10 -32.32 -7.80 3.88
N VAL A 11 -32.99 -7.16 4.84
CA VAL A 11 -32.83 -7.47 6.27
C VAL A 11 -33.26 -8.89 6.57
N THR A 12 -34.39 -9.37 6.02
CA THR A 12 -34.82 -10.76 6.19
C THR A 12 -33.85 -11.77 5.60
N MET A 13 -33.23 -11.48 4.45
CA MET A 13 -32.23 -12.37 3.83
C MET A 13 -30.94 -12.45 4.64
N LEU A 14 -30.43 -11.32 5.15
CA LEU A 14 -29.21 -11.29 5.96
C LEU A 14 -29.39 -12.02 7.30
N LEU A 15 -30.57 -11.90 7.92
CA LEU A 15 -30.90 -12.63 9.15
C LEU A 15 -31.05 -14.14 8.90
N ALA A 16 -31.63 -14.54 7.77
CA ALA A 16 -31.74 -15.95 7.39
C ALA A 16 -30.37 -16.59 7.03
N CYS A 17 -29.47 -15.83 6.39
CA CYS A 17 -28.12 -16.31 6.03
C CYS A 17 -27.23 -16.66 7.24
N ARG A 18 -27.54 -16.15 8.44
CA ARG A 18 -26.79 -16.45 9.66
C ARG A 18 -27.18 -17.78 10.33
N VAL A 19 -28.26 -18.43 9.88
CA VAL A 19 -28.83 -19.61 10.56
C VAL A 19 -28.42 -20.96 9.92
N THR A 20 -27.54 -20.98 8.91
CA THR A 20 -27.14 -22.22 8.21
C THR A 20 -25.66 -22.61 8.33
N PHE A 21 -24.91 -22.12 9.32
CA PHE A 21 -23.55 -22.60 9.61
C PHE A 21 -23.43 -23.31 10.96
N LEU A 22 -24.31 -24.29 11.20
CA LEU A 22 -24.15 -25.27 12.27
C LEU A 22 -24.09 -26.67 11.69
N SER A 23 -22.87 -27.14 11.44
CA SER A 23 -22.57 -28.57 11.31
C SER A 23 -21.57 -28.96 12.41
N PRO A 24 -21.94 -29.82 13.37
CA PRO A 24 -21.02 -30.35 14.37
C PRO A 24 -20.43 -31.73 14.00
N GLY A 25 -19.08 -31.80 14.01
CA GLY A 25 -18.24 -32.96 14.38
C GLY A 25 -18.20 -34.19 13.46
N LEU A 26 -17.20 -35.07 13.48
CA LEU A 26 -15.94 -35.23 14.23
C LEU A 26 -15.25 -36.47 13.64
N ALA A 27 -13.91 -36.48 13.47
CA ALA A 27 -13.04 -37.60 13.87
C ALA A 27 -11.58 -37.37 13.45
N SER A 28 -10.72 -37.29 14.45
CA SER A 28 -9.26 -37.17 14.38
C SER A 28 -8.57 -38.37 13.73
N ARG A 29 -7.43 -38.11 13.08
CA ARG A 29 -6.21 -38.88 13.38
C ARG A 29 -5.05 -37.94 13.60
N VAL A 30 -4.63 -37.89 14.86
CA VAL A 30 -3.30 -37.49 15.30
C VAL A 30 -2.31 -38.50 14.71
N LEU A 31 -1.29 -38.00 14.03
CA LEU A 31 0.02 -38.64 13.96
C LEU A 31 1.08 -37.55 14.16
N SER A 32 1.53 -37.41 15.41
CA SER A 32 2.89 -36.96 15.72
C SER A 32 3.86 -37.82 14.90
N THR A 33 4.92 -37.34 14.26
CA THR A 33 6.13 -36.64 14.73
C THR A 33 6.71 -35.90 13.50
N SER A 34 7.67 -34.99 13.50
CA SER A 34 8.87 -34.77 14.31
C SER A 34 9.43 -33.38 13.96
N GLU A 35 10.08 -32.77 14.94
CA GLU A 35 11.22 -31.83 14.93
C GLU A 35 11.64 -31.23 13.56
N SER A 36 11.58 -29.91 13.37
CA SER A 36 12.69 -28.99 13.69
C SER A 36 14.02 -29.41 13.05
N GLU A 37 14.25 -29.03 11.80
CA GLU A 37 15.60 -28.82 11.29
C GLU A 37 15.68 -27.47 10.57
N ALA A 38 16.69 -26.71 10.99
CA ALA A 38 17.02 -25.36 10.55
C ALA A 38 17.32 -25.30 9.04
N PRO A 39 17.20 -24.12 8.41
CA PRO A 39 17.60 -23.96 7.02
C PRO A 39 19.08 -24.35 6.85
N GLY A 40 19.30 -25.20 5.84
CA GLY A 40 20.56 -25.83 5.53
C GLY A 40 21.74 -24.85 5.51
N TYR A 41 22.80 -25.30 6.16
CA TYR A 41 24.17 -24.87 5.96
C TYR A 41 24.46 -24.70 4.46
N TYR A 42 24.83 -23.49 4.04
CA TYR A 42 25.25 -23.21 2.68
C TYR A 42 26.52 -24.01 2.39
N ASP A 43 26.47 -24.84 1.35
CA ASP A 43 27.66 -25.47 0.80
C ASP A 43 28.35 -24.43 -0.10
N GLU A 44 29.49 -23.92 0.35
CA GLU A 44 30.25 -22.84 -0.29
C GLU A 44 30.93 -23.26 -1.61
N THR A 45 30.60 -24.44 -2.14
CA THR A 45 31.28 -25.02 -3.31
C THR A 45 30.54 -24.95 -4.63
N ASP A 46 29.34 -24.35 -4.68
CA ASP A 46 28.58 -24.11 -5.93
C ASP A 46 28.52 -22.62 -6.37
N LEU A 47 29.28 -21.73 -5.73
CA LEU A 47 29.50 -20.39 -6.26
C LEU A 47 30.42 -20.48 -7.48
N ALA A 48 29.80 -20.47 -8.66
CA ALA A 48 30.48 -20.11 -9.90
C ALA A 48 31.34 -18.85 -9.67
N PRO A 49 32.57 -18.78 -10.20
CA PRO A 49 33.40 -17.60 -10.05
C PRO A 49 32.61 -16.35 -10.40
N ILE A 50 32.71 -15.33 -9.54
CA ILE A 50 32.25 -13.97 -9.81
C ILE A 50 33.06 -13.49 -11.01
N GLU A 51 32.61 -13.85 -12.22
CA GLU A 51 33.15 -13.29 -13.44
C GLU A 51 32.78 -11.82 -13.43
N ALA A 52 33.83 -11.02 -13.30
CA ALA A 52 33.93 -9.58 -13.50
C ALA A 52 32.58 -8.88 -13.77
N PHE A 53 32.17 -8.04 -12.83
CA PHE A 53 31.35 -6.88 -13.14
C PHE A 53 31.99 -6.19 -14.35
N GLN A 54 31.44 -6.43 -15.53
CA GLN A 54 31.84 -5.70 -16.72
C GLN A 54 31.52 -4.24 -16.43
N ASP A 55 32.56 -3.41 -16.46
CA ASP A 55 32.45 -1.96 -16.39
C ASP A 55 31.54 -1.53 -17.55
N PHE A 56 30.25 -1.38 -17.27
CA PHE A 56 29.29 -0.86 -18.23
C PHE A 56 29.70 0.60 -18.47
N PRO A 57 30.07 0.98 -19.71
CA PRO A 57 30.35 2.38 -20.02
C PRO A 57 29.15 3.21 -19.56
N PRO A 58 29.34 4.33 -18.84
CA PRO A 58 28.22 5.18 -18.46
C PRO A 58 27.58 5.68 -19.75
N GLU A 59 26.42 5.11 -20.08
CA GLU A 59 25.58 5.62 -21.16
C GLU A 59 25.31 7.09 -20.84
N PRO A 60 25.42 8.02 -21.81
CA PRO A 60 25.18 9.43 -21.54
C PRO A 60 23.73 9.57 -21.08
N LEU A 61 23.54 9.74 -19.78
CA LEU A 61 22.23 9.91 -19.17
C LEU A 61 21.68 11.23 -19.70
N ALA A 62 20.89 11.17 -20.77
CA ALA A 62 19.98 12.25 -21.08
C ALA A 62 18.99 12.30 -19.91
N THR A 63 19.24 13.19 -18.96
CA THR A 63 18.38 13.34 -17.78
C THR A 63 17.02 13.82 -18.27
N ASP A 64 16.02 12.93 -18.26
CA ASP A 64 14.64 13.31 -18.55
C ASP A 64 14.19 14.27 -17.44
N PRO A 65 13.78 15.52 -17.72
CA PRO A 65 13.31 16.45 -16.69
C PRO A 65 12.16 15.89 -15.84
N ASN A 66 11.38 14.92 -16.35
CA ASN A 66 10.39 14.22 -15.54
C ASN A 66 11.05 13.26 -14.54
N SER A 67 12.15 12.62 -14.89
CA SER A 67 12.90 11.72 -14.00
C SER A 67 13.50 12.48 -12.81
N GLU A 68 14.12 13.63 -13.05
CA GLU A 68 14.66 14.50 -11.99
C GLU A 68 13.55 14.99 -11.04
N PHE A 69 12.42 15.42 -11.60
CA PHE A 69 11.26 15.84 -10.79
C PHE A 69 10.76 14.71 -9.89
N LEU A 70 10.60 13.49 -10.43
CA LEU A 70 10.14 12.34 -9.67
C LEU A 70 11.15 11.92 -8.58
N GLU A 71 12.45 12.03 -8.86
CA GLU A 71 13.51 11.79 -7.88
C GLU A 71 13.47 12.79 -6.72
N VAL A 72 13.25 14.08 -7.03
CA VAL A 72 13.06 15.10 -5.99
C VAL A 72 11.82 14.83 -5.16
N CYS A 73 10.74 14.33 -5.78
CA CYS A 73 9.53 13.94 -5.06
C CYS A 73 9.78 12.76 -4.11
N SER A 74 10.39 11.67 -4.57
CA SER A 74 10.58 10.47 -3.75
C SER A 74 11.47 10.74 -2.53
N LYS A 75 12.50 11.59 -2.68
CA LYS A 75 13.40 12.00 -1.59
C LYS A 75 12.73 12.77 -0.44
N ARG A 76 11.46 13.18 -0.58
CA ARG A 76 10.70 13.84 0.51
C ARG A 76 10.10 12.85 1.52
N LEU A 77 10.12 11.56 1.21
CA LEU A 77 9.73 10.49 2.12
C LEU A 77 10.98 9.82 2.68
N THR A 78 10.88 9.29 3.90
CA THR A 78 11.86 8.32 4.39
C THR A 78 11.60 6.96 3.74
N PRO A 79 12.59 6.06 3.68
CA PRO A 79 12.39 4.71 3.12
C PRO A 79 11.21 3.96 3.74
N ASP A 80 11.06 4.00 5.06
CA ASP A 80 9.96 3.33 5.77
C ASP A 80 8.59 3.93 5.40
N CYS A 81 8.51 5.25 5.26
CA CYS A 81 7.27 5.90 4.85
C CYS A 81 6.95 5.66 3.38
N GLU A 82 7.95 5.65 2.50
CA GLU A 82 7.79 5.29 1.10
C GLU A 82 7.22 3.87 0.98
N GLU A 83 7.82 2.89 1.66
CA GLU A 83 7.37 1.50 1.66
C GLU A 83 5.94 1.38 2.20
N SER A 84 5.64 2.00 3.34
CA SER A 84 4.31 1.96 3.97
C SER A 84 3.23 2.54 3.04
N ILE A 85 3.48 3.72 2.45
CA ILE A 85 2.55 4.36 1.53
C ILE A 85 2.40 3.55 0.24
N PHE A 86 3.52 3.04 -0.30
CA PHE A 86 3.51 2.21 -1.50
C PHE A 86 2.66 0.96 -1.29
N LYS A 87 2.87 0.23 -0.19
CA LYS A 87 2.07 -0.96 0.16
C LYS A 87 0.60 -0.62 0.32
N ASN A 88 0.27 0.48 0.99
CA ASN A 88 -1.13 0.90 1.17
C ASN A 88 -1.84 1.20 -0.17
N VAL A 89 -1.12 1.73 -1.17
CA VAL A 89 -1.68 2.06 -2.49
C VAL A 89 -1.70 0.86 -3.45
N PHE A 90 -0.59 0.13 -3.53
CA PHE A 90 -0.30 -0.83 -4.60
C PHE A 90 -0.33 -2.29 -4.16
N ALA A 91 -0.17 -2.58 -2.88
CA ALA A 91 -0.36 -3.92 -2.35
C ALA A 91 -1.79 -4.08 -1.82
N ASP A 92 -2.23 -5.33 -1.64
CA ASP A 92 -3.44 -5.63 -0.89
C ASP A 92 -3.16 -5.61 0.62
N ASP A 93 -2.50 -4.53 1.07
CA ASP A 93 -2.10 -4.34 2.44
C ASP A 93 -2.97 -3.25 3.08
N SER A 94 -3.78 -3.66 4.06
CA SER A 94 -4.64 -2.77 4.83
C SER A 94 -3.92 -2.15 6.02
N MET A 95 -2.60 -2.34 6.15
CA MET A 95 -1.83 -1.78 7.24
C MET A 95 -1.95 -0.24 7.24
N PRO A 96 -2.24 0.35 8.40
CA PRO A 96 -2.39 1.79 8.51
C PRO A 96 -1.03 2.47 8.33
N VAL A 97 -1.01 3.50 7.47
CA VAL A 97 0.12 4.45 7.40
C VAL A 97 0.15 5.28 8.70
N GLU A 98 1.33 5.35 9.32
CA GLU A 98 1.59 6.11 10.54
C GLU A 98 1.45 7.63 10.33
N ASP A 99 1.11 8.34 11.40
CA ASP A 99 0.82 9.79 11.37
C ASP A 99 2.01 10.62 10.87
N ASN A 100 3.25 10.27 11.28
CA ASN A 100 4.47 10.92 10.79
C ASN A 100 4.65 10.76 9.27
N CYS A 101 4.37 9.57 8.72
CA CYS A 101 4.41 9.33 7.28
C CYS A 101 3.31 10.10 6.55
N CYS A 102 2.13 10.26 7.17
CA CYS A 102 1.10 11.14 6.65
C CYS A 102 1.53 12.61 6.58
N LEU A 103 2.21 13.13 7.62
CA LEU A 103 2.71 14.50 7.61
C LEU A 103 3.78 14.71 6.52
N LEU A 104 4.67 13.74 6.32
CA LEU A 104 5.66 13.78 5.23
C LEU A 104 4.99 13.70 3.86
N LEU A 105 3.98 12.86 3.68
CA LEU A 105 3.23 12.75 2.43
C LEU A 105 2.55 14.08 2.07
N VAL A 106 1.90 14.73 3.03
CA VAL A 106 1.25 16.03 2.81
C VAL A 106 2.28 17.13 2.54
N SER A 107 3.38 17.14 3.29
CA SER A 107 4.50 18.07 3.09
C SER A 107 5.17 17.91 1.72
N MET A 108 5.26 16.68 1.21
CA MET A 108 5.73 16.39 -0.14
C MET A 108 4.87 17.09 -1.20
N GLY A 109 3.57 17.18 -0.96
CA GLY A 109 2.61 17.91 -1.80
C GLY A 109 1.88 17.03 -2.81
N ARG A 110 0.64 17.42 -3.12
CA ARG A 110 -0.30 16.60 -3.91
C ARG A 110 0.21 16.30 -5.32
N THR A 111 0.89 17.27 -5.93
CA THR A 111 1.45 17.12 -7.28
C THR A 111 2.51 16.03 -7.32
N CYS A 112 3.42 15.99 -6.32
CA CYS A 112 4.43 14.94 -6.22
C CYS A 112 3.77 13.56 -6.05
N HIS A 113 2.83 13.45 -5.11
CA HIS A 113 2.10 12.20 -4.87
C HIS A 113 1.45 11.65 -6.14
N ASN A 114 0.67 12.50 -6.81
CA ASN A 114 -0.03 12.11 -8.04
C ASN A 114 0.95 11.69 -9.14
N LYS A 115 2.05 12.43 -9.33
CA LYS A 115 3.03 12.14 -10.38
C LYS A 115 3.82 10.85 -10.11
N LEU A 116 4.18 10.58 -8.87
CA LEU A 116 4.80 9.32 -8.48
C LEU A 116 3.85 8.15 -8.74
N VAL A 117 2.59 8.27 -8.31
CA VAL A 117 1.56 7.25 -8.53
C VAL A 117 1.31 7.01 -10.02
N ASP A 118 1.12 8.07 -10.80
CA ASP A 118 0.90 7.98 -12.24
C ASP A 118 2.10 7.35 -12.96
N ASN A 119 3.33 7.72 -12.59
CA ASN A 119 4.54 7.13 -13.14
C ASN A 119 4.60 5.62 -12.84
N THR A 120 4.30 5.21 -11.60
CA THR A 120 4.28 3.81 -11.19
C THR A 120 3.22 2.99 -11.92
N ILE A 121 1.98 3.51 -12.02
CA ILE A 121 0.89 2.89 -12.79
C ILE A 121 1.28 2.74 -14.27
N ASN A 122 1.89 3.76 -14.86
CA ASN A 122 2.21 3.73 -16.30
C ASN A 122 3.40 2.82 -16.64
N LYS A 123 4.36 2.65 -15.72
CA LYS A 123 5.56 1.84 -15.95
C LYS A 123 5.38 0.36 -15.62
N ILE A 124 4.49 0.01 -14.69
CA ILE A 124 4.33 -1.37 -14.21
C ILE A 124 2.99 -1.94 -14.73
N PRO A 125 3.01 -2.92 -15.66
CA PRO A 125 1.82 -3.47 -16.30
C PRO A 125 0.74 -3.96 -15.31
N ASP A 126 1.14 -4.57 -14.20
CA ASP A 126 0.22 -5.10 -13.18
C ASP A 126 -0.52 -3.99 -12.41
N TYR A 127 0.12 -2.84 -12.19
CA TYR A 127 -0.56 -1.69 -11.59
C TYR A 127 -1.42 -0.94 -12.59
N LYS A 128 -1.04 -0.96 -13.87
CA LYS A 128 -1.86 -0.43 -14.95
C LYS A 128 -3.16 -1.23 -15.13
N SER A 129 -3.08 -2.55 -15.14
CA SER A 129 -4.25 -3.42 -15.26
C SER A 129 -5.19 -3.27 -14.05
N ASN A 130 -4.63 -2.98 -12.88
CA ASN A 130 -5.37 -2.75 -11.63
C ASN A 130 -5.61 -1.26 -11.30
N GLU A 131 -5.51 -0.35 -12.27
CA GLU A 131 -5.65 1.11 -12.04
C GLU A 131 -7.00 1.47 -11.38
N THR A 132 -8.07 0.72 -11.70
CA THR A 132 -9.40 0.89 -11.10
C THR A 132 -9.42 0.62 -9.59
N ILE A 133 -8.40 -0.03 -9.04
CA ILE A 133 -8.21 -0.32 -7.62
C ILE A 133 -7.15 0.61 -7.02
N THR A 134 -5.99 0.71 -7.66
CA THR A 134 -4.82 1.45 -7.12
C THR A 134 -5.05 2.97 -7.11
N ARG A 135 -5.72 3.53 -8.14
CA ARG A 135 -6.00 4.97 -8.21
C ARG A 135 -6.95 5.42 -7.09
N PRO A 136 -8.09 4.74 -6.80
CA PRO A 136 -8.90 5.06 -5.64
C PRO A 136 -8.15 4.96 -4.31
N ARG A 137 -7.31 3.93 -4.11
CA ARG A 137 -6.48 3.80 -2.89
C ARG A 137 -5.52 4.97 -2.72
N SER A 138 -4.85 5.39 -3.78
CA SER A 138 -3.99 6.59 -3.81
C SER A 138 -4.72 7.87 -3.38
N VAL A 139 -5.96 8.05 -3.81
CA VAL A 139 -6.78 9.20 -3.41
C VAL A 139 -7.21 9.09 -1.95
N GLN A 140 -7.57 7.89 -1.48
CA GLN A 140 -7.97 7.64 -0.10
C GLN A 140 -6.85 7.96 0.89
N ILE A 141 -5.63 7.48 0.64
CA ILE A 141 -4.51 7.75 1.55
C ILE A 141 -4.16 9.23 1.59
N TRP A 142 -4.17 9.92 0.45
CA TRP A 142 -3.96 11.37 0.40
C TRP A 142 -4.96 12.11 1.27
N ASN A 143 -6.26 11.81 1.10
CA ASN A 143 -7.32 12.49 1.84
C ASN A 143 -7.23 12.20 3.35
N LYS A 144 -6.94 10.96 3.73
CA LYS A 144 -6.72 10.59 5.14
C LYS A 144 -5.59 11.42 5.75
N CYS A 145 -4.45 11.49 5.08
CA CYS A 145 -3.29 12.23 5.59
C CYS A 145 -3.51 13.75 5.58
N ALA A 146 -4.18 14.30 4.57
CA ALA A 146 -4.53 15.72 4.51
C ALA A 146 -5.42 16.12 5.69
N LEU A 147 -6.46 15.33 6.00
CA LEU A 147 -7.31 15.56 7.17
C LEU A 147 -6.52 15.52 8.47
N LEU A 148 -5.57 14.60 8.61
CA LEU A 148 -4.70 14.54 9.79
C LEU A 148 -3.85 15.81 9.92
N ALA A 149 -3.22 16.25 8.83
CA ALA A 149 -2.40 17.45 8.82
C ALA A 149 -3.21 18.72 9.15
N ASP A 150 -4.43 18.85 8.62
CA ASP A 150 -5.33 19.96 8.91
C ASP A 150 -5.71 20.02 10.39
N ASN A 151 -5.93 18.87 11.03
CA ASN A 151 -6.23 18.78 12.46
C ASN A 151 -5.01 19.00 13.36
N ALA A 152 -3.79 18.83 12.83
CA ALA A 152 -2.54 19.06 13.56
C ALA A 152 -2.15 20.55 13.64
N VAL A 153 -2.76 21.42 12.82
CA VAL A 153 -2.58 22.87 12.91
C VAL A 153 -3.29 23.38 14.17
N PRO A 154 -2.59 23.97 15.16
CA PRO A 154 -3.26 24.60 16.29
C PRO A 154 -4.21 25.69 15.79
N GLN A 155 -5.46 25.69 16.24
CA GLN A 155 -6.47 26.71 15.91
C GLN A 155 -6.14 28.13 16.46
N THR A 156 -4.90 28.41 16.81
CA THR A 156 -4.47 29.65 17.50
C THR A 156 -4.11 30.80 16.56
N ALA A 157 -4.80 30.92 15.43
CA ALA A 157 -4.73 32.11 14.60
C ALA A 157 -6.14 32.64 14.35
N SER A 158 -6.83 33.05 15.42
CA SER A 158 -7.84 34.11 15.28
C SER A 158 -7.10 35.40 14.93
N PRO A 159 -7.45 36.09 13.83
CA PRO A 159 -6.99 37.45 13.60
C PRO A 159 -7.47 38.33 14.76
N ILE A 160 -6.55 39.08 15.35
CA ILE A 160 -6.90 40.24 16.18
C ILE A 160 -7.41 41.29 15.19
N GLU A 161 -8.73 41.52 15.18
CA GLU A 161 -9.31 42.70 14.54
C GLU A 161 -8.91 43.94 15.35
N ASP A 162 -8.24 44.88 14.69
CA ASP A 162 -8.08 46.28 15.12
C ASP A 162 -9.16 47.15 14.44
#